data_AF-A0A380THB0-F1
#
_entry.id   AF-A0A380THB0-F1
#
_cell.length_a   1.000
_cell.length_b   1.000
_cell.length_c   1.000
_cell.angle_alpha   90.00
_cell.angle_beta   90.00
_cell.angle_gamma   90.00
#
_symmetry.space_group_name_H-M   'P 1'
#
loop_
_entity.id
_entity.type
_entity.pdbx_description
1 polymer ?
#
loop_
_entity_poly.entity_id
_entity_poly.type
_entity_poly.pdbx_seq_one_letter_code
_entity_poly.pdbx_strand_id
1 'polypeptide(L)'
;MVNTQGLRGRVLAGMLVIIIALPSCAQLQALTEPERELSPAEQRLQDLAADYNRTIFEGILIGAVSGAALGAGAGALAAKDNRAAGAATGAIIGAIGGAILGGTGGLYYANLKQQYADQEQRLDAMIEKLRAENAKMEDISAAVHTIVDENRAKIDKIAADLKAKRLSAEQAQRDLKAVDGACASLTKQIGNLRKSQERWREIAKDERAQGDNARIAQMDTEIDRIQGRLDTMQGELDSLTARRVSIVG
;
A
#
# COMPACT_ATOMS: atom_id res chain seq x y z
N MET A 1 27.56 -25.56 69.99
CA MET A 1 28.18 -24.22 69.84
C MET A 1 27.35 -23.48 68.80
N VAL A 2 26.29 -22.78 69.25
CA VAL A 2 26.17 -21.31 69.33
C VAL A 2 26.13 -20.68 67.93
N ASN A 3 24.93 -20.39 67.40
CA ASN A 3 24.26 -19.06 67.42
C ASN A 3 24.75 -18.21 66.22
N THR A 4 23.92 -17.61 65.36
CA THR A 4 22.96 -16.53 65.68
C THR A 4 22.09 -16.14 64.46
N GLN A 5 20.81 -15.83 64.76
CA GLN A 5 19.92 -14.79 64.18
C GLN A 5 19.42 -15.01 62.71
N GLY A 6 18.13 -15.06 62.36
CA GLY A 6 16.89 -14.59 62.99
C GLY A 6 16.39 -13.29 62.36
N LEU A 7 15.40 -13.32 61.44
CA LEU A 7 14.17 -12.50 61.46
C LEU A 7 13.28 -12.67 60.19
N ARG A 8 12.10 -13.26 60.41
CA ARG A 8 10.74 -12.81 60.03
C ARG A 8 10.45 -12.26 58.61
N GLY A 9 9.66 -13.04 57.85
CA GLY A 9 8.27 -12.66 57.53
C GLY A 9 7.89 -12.33 56.08
N ARG A 10 6.72 -12.88 55.68
CA ARG A 10 5.77 -12.46 54.61
C ARG A 10 6.11 -12.97 53.19
N VAL A 11 5.47 -14.04 52.70
CA VAL A 11 4.15 -14.11 52.03
C VAL A 11 4.15 -13.46 50.63
N LEU A 12 3.83 -14.30 49.62
CA LEU A 12 3.33 -14.03 48.27
C LEU A 12 4.28 -13.42 47.23
N ALA A 13 4.57 -14.21 46.20
CA ALA A 13 4.03 -14.03 44.83
C ALA A 13 5.05 -14.56 43.81
N GLY A 14 4.67 -15.63 43.12
CA GLY A 14 5.46 -16.17 42.01
C GLY A 14 5.57 -15.13 40.89
N MET A 15 6.81 -14.79 40.54
CA MET A 15 7.11 -14.00 39.35
C MET A 15 7.45 -14.99 38.24
N LEU A 16 6.44 -15.35 37.46
CA LEU A 16 6.54 -16.08 36.20
C LEU A 16 7.37 -15.22 35.24
N VAL A 17 8.59 -15.65 34.94
CA VAL A 17 9.44 -15.06 33.90
C VAL A 17 8.79 -15.35 32.55
N ILE A 18 8.08 -14.37 32.01
CA ILE A 18 7.58 -14.37 30.63
C ILE A 18 8.78 -14.11 29.72
N ILE A 19 9.28 -15.18 29.12
CA ILE A 19 10.22 -15.13 28.00
C ILE A 19 9.43 -14.58 26.80
N ILE A 20 9.70 -13.33 26.40
CA ILE A 20 9.19 -12.76 25.16
C ILE A 20 9.99 -13.41 24.02
N ALA A 21 9.50 -14.54 23.53
CA ALA A 21 9.89 -15.07 22.24
C ALA A 21 9.18 -14.22 21.15
N LEU A 22 9.98 -13.52 20.36
CA LEU A 22 9.51 -12.89 19.12
C LEU A 22 8.86 -13.98 18.24
N PRO A 23 7.61 -13.84 17.80
CA PRO A 23 7.06 -14.77 16.85
C PRO A 23 7.78 -14.54 15.52
N SER A 24 8.57 -15.52 15.11
CA SER A 24 8.94 -15.69 13.71
C SER A 24 7.65 -15.75 12.88
N CYS A 25 7.66 -15.09 11.73
CA CYS A 25 6.48 -14.87 10.88
C CYS A 25 5.80 -16.17 10.37
N ALA A 26 6.35 -17.35 10.67
CA ALA A 26 5.79 -18.64 10.30
C ALA A 26 4.70 -19.14 11.26
N GLN A 27 4.66 -18.69 12.52
CA GLN A 27 3.76 -19.27 13.54
C GLN A 27 2.45 -18.51 13.75
N LEU A 28 2.27 -17.36 13.10
CA LEU A 28 0.98 -16.66 13.10
C LEU A 28 -0.04 -17.27 12.10
N GLN A 29 0.34 -18.33 11.36
CA GLN A 29 -0.53 -19.02 10.41
C GLN A 29 -1.33 -20.19 11.03
N ALA A 30 -1.15 -20.50 12.32
CA ALA A 30 -1.67 -21.74 12.92
C ALA A 30 -2.73 -21.57 14.03
N LEU A 31 -3.29 -20.37 14.26
CA LEU A 31 -4.29 -20.14 15.33
C LEU A 31 -5.64 -19.60 14.84
N THR A 32 -6.10 -19.99 13.65
CA THR A 32 -7.48 -19.71 13.24
C THR A 32 -8.02 -20.81 12.33
N GLU A 33 -8.80 -21.73 12.90
CA GLU A 33 -9.74 -22.63 12.18
C GLU A 33 -10.92 -21.81 11.59
N PRO A 34 -11.87 -22.38 10.80
CA PRO A 34 -11.92 -23.64 10.03
C PRO A 34 -11.93 -23.33 8.50
N GLU A 35 -12.01 -24.34 7.63
CA GLU A 35 -12.08 -24.22 6.15
C GLU A 35 -13.10 -23.15 5.70
N ARG A 36 -12.60 -21.95 5.43
CA ARG A 36 -13.36 -20.84 4.84
C ARG A 36 -13.19 -20.99 3.33
N GLU A 37 -14.29 -21.20 2.60
CA GLU A 37 -14.29 -21.00 1.15
C GLU A 37 -13.67 -19.62 0.88
N LEU A 38 -12.52 -19.61 0.21
CA LEU A 38 -11.77 -18.39 -0.05
C LEU A 38 -12.70 -17.40 -0.75
N SER A 39 -12.79 -16.20 -0.21
CA SER A 39 -13.52 -15.15 -0.90
C SER A 39 -12.83 -14.87 -2.26
N PRO A 40 -13.57 -14.47 -3.31
CA PRO A 40 -12.98 -14.16 -4.61
C PRO A 40 -11.86 -13.11 -4.55
N ALA A 41 -11.86 -12.27 -3.51
CA ALA A 41 -10.81 -11.30 -3.24
C ALA A 41 -9.51 -11.94 -2.74
N GLU A 42 -9.59 -12.97 -1.89
CA GLU A 42 -8.43 -13.74 -1.44
C GLU A 42 -7.83 -14.57 -2.57
N GLN A 43 -8.65 -15.10 -3.48
CA GLN A 43 -8.16 -15.77 -4.70
C GLN A 43 -7.40 -14.82 -5.61
N ARG A 44 -7.92 -13.61 -5.88
CA ARG A 44 -7.18 -12.61 -6.67
C ARG A 44 -5.89 -12.15 -6.00
N LEU A 45 -5.88 -12.02 -4.67
CA LEU A 45 -4.66 -11.69 -3.91
C LEU A 45 -3.65 -12.84 -3.93
N GLN A 46 -4.12 -14.10 -3.90
CA GLN A 46 -3.27 -15.27 -4.04
C GLN A 46 -2.69 -15.39 -5.45
N ASP A 47 -3.47 -15.10 -6.49
CA ASP A 47 -2.97 -15.07 -7.88
C ASP A 47 -1.92 -13.96 -8.06
N LEU A 48 -2.18 -12.77 -7.53
CA LEU A 48 -1.21 -11.66 -7.50
C LEU A 48 0.05 -12.02 -6.69
N ALA A 49 -0.08 -12.77 -5.59
CA ALA A 49 1.09 -13.21 -4.82
C ALA A 49 1.87 -14.35 -5.50
N ALA A 50 1.18 -15.26 -6.19
CA ALA A 50 1.76 -16.43 -6.84
C ALA A 50 2.56 -16.05 -8.11
N ASP A 51 2.07 -15.10 -8.90
CA ASP A 51 2.77 -14.61 -10.11
C ASP A 51 4.02 -13.77 -9.76
N TYR A 52 4.01 -13.08 -8.62
CA TYR A 52 5.15 -12.26 -8.18
C TYR A 52 6.29 -13.07 -7.55
N ASN A 53 6.09 -14.35 -7.23
CA ASN A 53 7.06 -15.21 -6.52
C ASN A 53 8.28 -15.62 -7.38
N ARG A 54 8.30 -15.32 -8.69
CA ARG A 54 9.38 -15.77 -9.59
C ARG A 54 10.45 -14.73 -9.95
N THR A 55 10.30 -13.46 -9.57
CA THR A 55 11.25 -12.41 -9.94
C THR A 55 11.56 -11.52 -8.75
N ILE A 56 12.85 -11.32 -8.47
CA ILE A 56 13.40 -10.58 -7.33
C ILE A 56 12.65 -9.25 -7.08
N PHE A 57 12.11 -9.09 -5.86
CA PHE A 57 12.15 -7.89 -5.03
C PHE A 57 11.38 -8.18 -3.72
N GLU A 58 12.08 -8.67 -2.69
CA GLU A 58 11.47 -8.99 -1.39
C GLU A 58 10.70 -7.79 -0.79
N GLY A 59 11.21 -6.57 -1.00
CA GLY A 59 10.53 -5.34 -0.54
C GLY A 59 9.23 -5.02 -1.28
N ILE A 60 9.12 -5.36 -2.57
CA ILE A 60 7.89 -5.13 -3.36
C ILE A 60 6.83 -6.16 -2.99
N LEU A 61 7.20 -7.42 -2.82
CA LEU A 61 6.26 -8.47 -2.41
C LEU A 61 5.79 -8.27 -0.97
N ILE A 62 6.71 -8.03 -0.03
CA ILE A 62 6.37 -7.74 1.38
C ILE A 62 5.55 -6.46 1.46
N GLY A 63 5.93 -5.44 0.69
CA GLY A 63 5.17 -4.22 0.52
C GLY A 63 3.76 -4.49 0.03
N ALA A 64 3.58 -5.21 -1.06
CA ALA A 64 2.27 -5.52 -1.64
C ALA A 64 1.39 -6.31 -0.68
N VAL A 65 1.91 -7.34 -0.03
CA VAL A 65 1.13 -8.18 0.90
C VAL A 65 0.75 -7.38 2.15
N SER A 66 1.70 -6.66 2.75
CA SER A 66 1.43 -5.83 3.94
C SER A 66 0.49 -4.68 3.61
N GLY A 67 0.69 -4.04 2.47
CA GLY A 67 -0.19 -3.04 1.91
C GLY A 67 -1.59 -3.58 1.71
N ALA A 68 -1.73 -4.76 1.09
CA ALA A 68 -3.01 -5.40 0.85
C ALA A 68 -3.76 -5.68 2.15
N ALA A 69 -3.09 -6.25 3.14
CA ALA A 69 -3.69 -6.52 4.44
C ALA A 69 -4.16 -5.22 5.14
N LEU A 70 -3.31 -4.18 5.13
CA LEU A 70 -3.64 -2.87 5.71
C LEU A 70 -4.79 -2.18 4.97
N GLY A 71 -4.76 -2.24 3.65
CA GLY A 71 -5.79 -1.68 2.79
C GLY A 71 -7.11 -2.42 2.93
N ALA A 72 -7.09 -3.75 3.03
CA ALA A 72 -8.28 -4.58 3.26
C ALA A 72 -8.95 -4.20 4.58
N GLY A 73 -8.16 -4.06 5.65
CA GLY A 73 -8.65 -3.62 6.95
C GLY A 73 -9.29 -2.23 6.88
N ALA A 74 -8.62 -1.28 6.22
CA ALA A 74 -9.14 0.08 6.05
C ALA A 74 -10.44 0.12 5.22
N GLY A 75 -10.49 -0.64 4.12
CA GLY A 75 -11.65 -0.72 3.24
C GLY A 75 -12.85 -1.43 3.88
N ALA A 76 -12.61 -2.48 4.67
CA ALA A 76 -13.65 -3.16 5.44
C ALA A 76 -14.30 -2.24 6.48
N LEU A 77 -13.51 -1.37 7.13
CA LEU A 77 -14.01 -0.41 8.11
C LEU A 77 -14.81 0.74 7.46
N ALA A 78 -14.47 1.11 6.23
CA ALA A 78 -15.17 2.14 5.47
C ALA A 78 -16.53 1.65 4.94
N ALA A 79 -16.64 0.38 4.55
CA ALA A 79 -17.87 -0.22 4.02
C ALA A 79 -18.70 -0.91 5.11
N LYS A 80 -19.47 -0.14 5.89
CA LYS A 80 -20.28 -0.67 7.01
C LYS A 80 -21.28 -1.76 6.59
N ASP A 81 -21.91 -1.61 5.43
CA ASP A 81 -22.99 -2.50 4.95
C ASP A 81 -22.48 -3.65 4.08
N ASN A 82 -21.26 -3.56 3.54
CA ASN A 82 -20.63 -4.62 2.74
C ASN A 82 -19.12 -4.64 2.97
N ARG A 83 -18.74 -5.11 4.15
CA ARG A 83 -17.34 -5.18 4.59
C ARG A 83 -16.48 -6.03 3.69
N ALA A 84 -17.03 -7.08 3.07
CA ALA A 84 -16.30 -7.96 2.18
C ALA A 84 -15.92 -7.26 0.87
N ALA A 85 -16.86 -6.54 0.24
CA ALA A 85 -16.55 -5.72 -0.92
C ALA A 85 -15.57 -4.59 -0.59
N GLY A 86 -15.77 -3.92 0.56
CA GLY A 86 -14.83 -2.90 1.04
C GLY A 86 -13.44 -3.44 1.31
N ALA A 87 -13.32 -4.64 1.89
CA ALA A 87 -12.05 -5.31 2.11
C ALA A 87 -11.36 -5.65 0.80
N ALA A 88 -12.08 -6.17 -0.20
CA ALA A 88 -11.53 -6.52 -1.49
C ALA A 88 -10.95 -5.30 -2.22
N THR A 89 -11.74 -4.23 -2.33
CA THR A 89 -11.30 -2.97 -2.93
C THR A 89 -10.15 -2.35 -2.13
N GLY A 90 -10.27 -2.36 -0.80
CA GLY A 90 -9.23 -1.91 0.10
C GLY A 90 -7.93 -2.69 -0.07
N ALA A 91 -7.99 -4.01 -0.27
CA ALA A 91 -6.83 -4.86 -0.43
C ALA A 91 -6.08 -4.58 -1.73
N ILE A 92 -6.80 -4.41 -2.83
CA ILE A 92 -6.21 -4.05 -4.13
C ILE A 92 -5.51 -2.70 -4.01
N ILE A 93 -6.22 -1.70 -3.47
CA ILE A 93 -5.65 -0.37 -3.21
C ILE A 93 -4.42 -0.53 -2.32
N GLY A 94 -4.55 -1.21 -1.19
CA GLY A 94 -3.45 -1.47 -0.26
C GLY A 94 -2.22 -2.10 -0.92
N ALA A 95 -2.43 -3.12 -1.74
CA ALA A 95 -1.37 -3.87 -2.41
C ALA A 95 -0.54 -2.98 -3.32
N ILE A 96 -1.24 -2.14 -4.09
CA ILE A 96 -0.64 -1.14 -4.99
C ILE A 96 0.28 -0.20 -4.22
N GLY A 97 -0.24 0.42 -3.16
CA GLY A 97 0.53 1.38 -2.36
C GLY A 97 1.71 0.71 -1.66
N GLY A 98 1.50 -0.49 -1.12
CA GLY A 98 2.54 -1.22 -0.43
C GLY A 98 3.68 -1.69 -1.34
N ALA A 99 3.37 -2.18 -2.54
CA ALA A 99 4.34 -2.71 -3.50
C ALA A 99 5.45 -1.72 -3.83
N ILE A 100 5.10 -0.45 -4.03
CA ILE A 100 6.08 0.57 -4.38
C ILE A 100 6.72 1.20 -3.13
N LEU A 101 5.98 1.33 -2.02
CA LEU A 101 6.47 1.97 -0.81
C LEU A 101 7.38 1.08 0.06
N GLY A 102 7.44 -0.22 -0.22
CA GLY A 102 8.19 -1.22 0.55
C GLY A 102 9.71 -1.00 0.60
N GLY A 103 10.26 -0.09 -0.21
CA GLY A 103 11.64 0.39 -0.06
C GLY A 103 11.68 1.91 -0.09
N THR A 104 11.92 2.56 1.05
CA THR A 104 12.17 4.00 1.04
C THR A 104 13.47 4.27 0.28
N GLY A 105 13.41 5.13 -0.75
CA GLY A 105 14.57 5.45 -1.59
C GLY A 105 15.83 5.78 -0.78
N GLY A 106 15.69 6.44 0.38
CA GLY A 106 16.79 6.74 1.29
C GLY A 106 17.48 5.52 1.94
N LEU A 107 16.72 4.51 2.40
CA LEU A 107 17.33 3.29 2.96
C LEU A 107 18.01 2.45 1.88
N TYR A 108 17.36 2.33 0.71
CA TYR A 108 17.94 1.62 -0.43
C TYR A 108 19.22 2.31 -0.90
N TYR A 109 19.21 3.64 -1.02
CA TYR A 109 20.36 4.44 -1.38
C TYR A 109 21.52 4.32 -0.38
N ALA A 110 21.22 4.37 0.93
CA ALA A 110 22.22 4.18 1.97
C ALA A 110 22.88 2.79 1.88
N ASN A 111 22.10 1.74 1.63
CA ASN A 111 22.63 0.39 1.42
C ASN A 111 23.50 0.31 0.16
N LEU A 112 23.10 0.95 -0.93
CA LEU A 112 23.92 0.98 -2.15
C LEU A 112 25.24 1.72 -1.93
N LYS A 113 25.26 2.81 -1.15
CA LYS A 113 26.52 3.49 -0.78
C LYS A 113 27.47 2.60 0.02
N GLN A 114 26.94 1.66 0.82
CA GLN A 114 27.76 0.69 1.54
C GLN A 114 28.26 -0.44 0.65
N GLN A 115 27.45 -0.89 -0.31
CA GLN A 115 27.79 -2.00 -1.21
C GLN A 115 28.69 -1.58 -2.37
N TYR A 116 28.49 -0.38 -2.91
CA TYR A 116 29.17 0.11 -4.11
C TYR A 116 29.98 1.36 -3.78
N ALA A 117 31.31 1.21 -3.83
CA ALA A 117 32.21 2.36 -3.82
C ALA A 117 32.14 3.17 -5.13
N ASP A 118 31.83 2.50 -6.25
CA ASP A 118 31.70 3.11 -7.56
C ASP A 118 30.35 3.79 -7.76
N GLN A 119 30.39 5.03 -8.27
CA GLN A 119 29.19 5.83 -8.50
C GLN A 119 28.34 5.28 -9.63
N GLU A 120 28.96 4.77 -10.70
CA GLU A 120 28.24 4.30 -11.88
C GLU A 120 27.46 3.02 -11.58
N GLN A 121 28.08 2.06 -10.89
CA GLN A 121 27.42 0.83 -10.43
C GLN A 121 26.22 1.13 -9.53
N ARG A 122 26.36 2.12 -8.63
CA ARG A 122 25.25 2.58 -7.79
C ARG A 122 24.12 3.19 -8.63
N LEU A 123 24.44 4.05 -9.59
CA LEU A 123 23.46 4.66 -10.48
C LEU A 123 22.73 3.62 -11.34
N ASP A 124 23.45 2.64 -11.87
CA ASP A 124 22.88 1.55 -12.67
C ASP A 124 21.86 0.73 -11.86
N ALA A 125 22.19 0.40 -10.60
CA ALA A 125 21.25 -0.30 -9.70
C ALA A 125 20.00 0.54 -9.38
N MET A 126 20.14 1.85 -9.20
CA MET A 126 19.00 2.76 -8.98
C MET A 126 18.11 2.87 -10.22
N ILE A 127 18.70 2.97 -11.41
CA ILE A 127 17.97 2.98 -12.69
C ILE A 127 17.21 1.67 -12.88
N GLU A 128 17.83 0.53 -12.62
CA GLU A 128 17.17 -0.79 -12.72
C GLU A 128 15.95 -0.87 -11.78
N LYS A 129 16.10 -0.40 -10.53
CA LYS A 129 14.99 -0.32 -9.58
C LYS A 129 13.86 0.57 -10.09
N LEU A 130 14.16 1.77 -10.60
CA LEU A 130 13.15 2.69 -11.12
C LEU A 130 12.46 2.14 -12.38
N ARG A 131 13.18 1.41 -13.23
CA ARG A 131 12.58 0.69 -14.37
C ARG A 131 11.63 -0.40 -13.92
N ALA A 132 11.99 -1.17 -12.89
CA ALA A 132 11.09 -2.17 -12.31
C ALA A 132 9.84 -1.51 -11.71
N GLU A 133 10.00 -0.39 -10.99
CA GLU A 133 8.87 0.40 -10.48
C GLU A 133 7.99 0.94 -11.61
N ASN A 134 8.58 1.44 -12.70
CA ASN A 134 7.85 1.85 -13.90
C ASN A 134 7.07 0.69 -14.52
N ALA A 135 7.65 -0.50 -14.69
CA ALA A 135 6.94 -1.66 -15.21
C ALA A 135 5.73 -2.01 -14.34
N LYS A 136 5.88 -2.00 -13.02
CA LYS A 136 4.77 -2.26 -12.08
C LYS A 136 3.72 -1.15 -12.05
N MET A 137 4.09 0.07 -12.39
CA MET A 137 3.15 1.17 -12.47
C MET A 137 2.10 0.95 -13.59
N GLU A 138 2.35 0.07 -14.57
CA GLU A 138 1.34 -0.31 -15.59
C GLU A 138 0.20 -1.12 -14.97
N ASP A 139 0.55 -2.18 -14.23
CA ASP A 139 -0.42 -3.02 -13.50
C ASP A 139 -1.26 -2.16 -12.54
N ILE A 140 -0.60 -1.23 -11.85
CA ILE A 140 -1.23 -0.30 -10.92
C ILE A 140 -2.17 0.65 -11.65
N SER A 141 -1.77 1.21 -12.79
CA SER A 141 -2.63 2.08 -13.60
C SER A 141 -3.87 1.34 -14.06
N ALA A 142 -3.73 0.12 -14.57
CA ALA A 142 -4.86 -0.71 -14.99
C ALA A 142 -5.83 -1.01 -13.84
N ALA A 143 -5.30 -1.31 -12.64
CA ALA A 143 -6.13 -1.53 -11.46
C ALA A 143 -6.85 -0.26 -11.00
N VAL A 144 -6.17 0.89 -10.98
CA VAL A 144 -6.79 2.19 -10.65
C VAL A 144 -7.88 2.54 -11.66
N HIS A 145 -7.62 2.41 -12.97
CA HIS A 145 -8.63 2.62 -14.02
C HIS A 145 -9.86 1.75 -13.79
N THR A 146 -9.67 0.46 -13.50
CA THR A 146 -10.77 -0.48 -13.22
C THR A 146 -11.61 0.00 -12.04
N ILE A 147 -10.97 0.40 -10.94
CA ILE A 147 -11.67 0.93 -9.75
C ILE A 147 -12.41 2.21 -10.09
N VAL A 148 -11.80 3.11 -10.87
CA VAL A 148 -12.44 4.36 -11.31
C VAL A 148 -13.69 4.06 -12.15
N ASP A 149 -13.61 3.14 -13.11
CA ASP A 149 -14.73 2.76 -13.97
C ASP A 149 -15.86 2.08 -13.20
N GLU A 150 -15.55 1.18 -12.26
CA GLU A 150 -16.54 0.56 -11.38
C GLU A 150 -17.27 1.61 -10.53
N ASN A 151 -16.53 2.55 -9.94
CA ASN A 151 -17.14 3.62 -9.15
C ASN A 151 -17.92 4.59 -10.03
N ARG A 152 -17.46 4.84 -11.26
CA ARG A 152 -18.15 5.67 -12.24
C ARG A 152 -19.52 5.07 -12.61
N ALA A 153 -19.57 3.76 -12.87
CA ALA A 153 -20.81 3.04 -13.13
C ALA A 153 -21.73 3.03 -11.90
N LYS A 154 -21.17 2.89 -10.70
CA LYS A 154 -21.93 2.96 -9.45
C LYS A 154 -22.58 4.34 -9.25
N ILE A 155 -21.82 5.42 -9.48
CA ILE A 155 -22.33 6.79 -9.45
C ILE A 155 -23.50 6.97 -10.42
N ASP A 156 -23.37 6.47 -11.65
CA ASP A 156 -24.43 6.58 -12.67
C ASP A 156 -25.69 5.82 -12.30
N LYS A 157 -25.52 4.63 -11.73
CA LYS A 157 -26.64 3.85 -11.21
C LYS A 157 -27.37 4.58 -10.08
N ILE A 158 -26.62 5.14 -9.12
CA ILE A 158 -27.20 5.92 -8.02
C ILE A 158 -27.98 7.13 -8.56
N ALA A 159 -27.41 7.86 -9.53
CA ALA A 159 -28.08 8.99 -10.16
C ALA A 159 -29.40 8.58 -10.84
N ALA A 160 -29.39 7.47 -11.58
CA ALA A 160 -30.57 6.94 -12.25
C ALA A 160 -31.66 6.49 -11.26
N ASP A 161 -31.28 5.77 -10.20
CA ASP A 161 -32.20 5.27 -9.19
C ASP A 161 -32.79 6.40 -8.32
N LEU A 162 -32.00 7.43 -8.04
CA LEU A 162 -32.47 8.65 -7.37
C LEU A 162 -33.50 9.39 -8.24
N LYS A 163 -33.22 9.57 -9.55
CA LYS A 163 -34.16 10.18 -10.51
C LYS A 163 -35.45 9.36 -10.66
N ALA A 164 -35.33 8.04 -10.64
CA ALA A 164 -36.46 7.11 -10.70
C ALA A 164 -37.21 6.96 -9.36
N LYS A 165 -36.79 7.66 -8.30
CA LYS A 165 -37.33 7.57 -6.93
C LYS A 165 -37.31 6.14 -6.35
N ARG A 166 -36.41 5.29 -6.86
CA ARG A 166 -36.16 3.93 -6.33
C ARG A 166 -35.26 3.96 -5.10
N LEU A 167 -34.62 5.10 -4.85
CA LEU A 167 -33.64 5.29 -3.81
C LEU A 167 -33.86 6.66 -3.14
N SER A 168 -33.74 6.74 -1.81
CA SER A 168 -33.86 8.01 -1.09
C SER A 168 -32.58 8.84 -1.19
N ALA A 169 -32.68 10.15 -0.98
CA ALA A 169 -31.52 11.03 -0.96
C ALA A 169 -30.49 10.62 0.12
N GLU A 170 -30.97 10.17 1.28
CA GLU A 170 -30.12 9.71 2.37
C GLU A 170 -29.40 8.41 2.00
N GLN A 171 -30.06 7.50 1.29
CA GLN A 171 -29.44 6.28 0.78
C GLN A 171 -28.36 6.61 -0.27
N ALA A 172 -28.66 7.51 -1.21
CA ALA A 172 -27.71 7.94 -2.24
C ALA A 172 -26.47 8.55 -1.60
N GLN A 173 -26.65 9.42 -0.60
CA GLN A 173 -25.56 10.05 0.10
C GLN A 173 -24.68 9.05 0.86
N ARG A 174 -25.26 7.98 1.41
CA ARG A 174 -24.49 6.89 2.03
C ARG A 174 -23.68 6.11 0.99
N ASP A 175 -24.28 5.75 -0.14
CA ASP A 175 -23.59 4.99 -1.19
C ASP A 175 -22.45 5.79 -1.83
N LEU A 176 -22.64 7.10 -2.01
CA LEU A 176 -21.61 8.01 -2.51
C LEU A 176 -20.48 8.24 -1.49
N LYS A 177 -20.74 8.22 -0.19
CA LYS A 177 -19.67 8.27 0.84
C LYS A 177 -18.73 7.06 0.76
N ALA A 178 -19.24 5.89 0.36
CA ALA A 178 -18.37 4.73 0.15
C ALA A 178 -17.42 4.95 -1.04
N VAL A 179 -17.89 5.63 -2.09
CA VAL A 179 -17.05 6.04 -3.23
C VAL A 179 -15.97 7.03 -2.78
N ASP A 180 -16.33 8.04 -1.97
CA ASP A 180 -15.36 9.01 -1.44
C ASP A 180 -14.25 8.35 -0.62
N GLY A 181 -14.61 7.33 0.19
CA GLY A 181 -13.65 6.58 0.98
C GLY A 181 -12.62 5.85 0.11
N ALA A 182 -13.06 5.25 -1.01
CA ALA A 182 -12.18 4.62 -1.97
C ALA A 182 -11.26 5.63 -2.66
N CYS A 183 -11.81 6.76 -3.13
CA CYS A 183 -11.03 7.85 -3.73
C CYS A 183 -9.99 8.40 -2.76
N ALA A 184 -10.37 8.69 -1.51
CA ALA A 184 -9.46 9.22 -0.50
C ALA A 184 -8.30 8.26 -0.18
N SER A 185 -8.59 6.95 -0.15
CA SER A 185 -7.55 5.93 0.05
C SER A 185 -6.55 5.92 -1.11
N LEU A 186 -7.04 5.92 -2.36
CA LEU A 186 -6.20 5.97 -3.55
C LEU A 186 -5.37 7.26 -3.63
N THR A 187 -6.00 8.43 -3.38
CA THR A 187 -5.30 9.73 -3.33
C THR A 187 -4.19 9.73 -2.28
N LYS A 188 -4.44 9.17 -1.09
CA LYS A 188 -3.41 9.07 -0.04
C LYS A 188 -2.22 8.23 -0.51
N GLN A 189 -2.47 7.14 -1.21
CA GLN A 189 -1.40 6.29 -1.73
C GLN A 189 -0.61 6.96 -2.84
N ILE A 190 -1.28 7.58 -3.82
CA ILE A 190 -0.63 8.40 -4.85
C ILE A 190 0.26 9.46 -4.19
N GLY A 191 -0.21 10.11 -3.13
CA GLY A 191 0.58 11.06 -2.34
C GLY A 191 1.84 10.44 -1.70
N ASN A 192 1.75 9.21 -1.18
CA ASN A 192 2.92 8.52 -0.65
C ASN A 192 3.90 8.12 -1.76
N LEU A 193 3.40 7.72 -2.94
CA LEU A 193 4.23 7.41 -4.12
C LEU A 193 4.96 8.66 -4.59
N ARG A 194 4.29 9.81 -4.64
CA ARG A 194 4.90 11.13 -4.94
C ARG A 194 6.03 11.46 -3.98
N LYS A 195 5.84 11.28 -2.67
CA LYS A 195 6.93 11.44 -1.68
C LYS A 195 8.11 10.51 -1.93
N SER A 196 7.87 9.30 -2.44
CA SER A 196 8.96 8.41 -2.84
C SER A 196 9.72 8.94 -4.04
N GLN A 197 9.01 9.47 -5.03
CA GLN A 197 9.61 10.12 -6.20
C GLN A 197 10.40 11.38 -5.83
N GLU A 198 9.91 12.19 -4.88
CA GLU A 198 10.65 13.35 -4.35
C GLU A 198 11.98 12.93 -3.73
N ARG A 199 12.00 11.86 -2.93
CA ARG A 199 13.26 11.30 -2.38
C ARG A 199 14.21 10.84 -3.47
N TRP A 200 13.71 10.23 -4.54
CA TRP A 200 14.56 9.85 -5.68
C TRP A 200 15.15 11.07 -6.39
N ARG A 201 14.40 12.17 -6.50
CA ARG A 201 14.95 13.44 -7.01
C ARG A 201 16.00 14.05 -6.10
N GLU A 202 15.83 13.96 -4.78
CA GLU A 202 16.86 14.38 -3.82
C GLU A 202 18.14 13.56 -4.00
N ILE A 203 18.02 12.24 -4.11
CA ILE A 203 19.16 11.36 -4.42
C ILE A 203 19.81 11.73 -5.76
N ALA A 204 19.02 12.01 -6.80
CA ALA A 204 19.54 12.46 -8.11
C ALA A 204 20.36 13.75 -8.00
N LYS A 205 19.92 14.69 -7.15
CA LYS A 205 20.64 15.94 -6.88
C LYS A 205 21.94 15.68 -6.12
N ASP A 206 21.91 14.82 -5.11
CA ASP A 206 23.09 14.45 -4.32
C ASP A 206 24.17 13.73 -5.16
N GLU A 207 23.75 12.88 -6.09
CA GLU A 207 24.65 12.23 -7.05
C GLU A 207 25.24 13.23 -8.04
N ARG A 208 24.43 14.17 -8.54
CA ARG A 208 24.88 15.22 -9.46
C ARG A 208 25.89 16.16 -8.81
N ALA A 209 25.78 16.39 -7.50
CA ALA A 209 26.76 17.17 -6.75
C ALA A 209 28.14 16.48 -6.64
N GLN A 210 28.19 15.16 -6.81
CA GLN A 210 29.44 14.38 -6.79
C GLN A 210 30.10 14.27 -8.16
N GLY A 211 29.36 14.54 -9.24
CA GLY A 211 29.85 14.51 -10.62
C GLY A 211 28.71 14.45 -11.62
N ASP A 212 28.92 15.03 -12.80
CA ASP A 212 27.92 14.99 -13.87
C ASP A 212 28.03 13.65 -14.62
N ASN A 213 26.92 12.91 -14.72
CA ASN A 213 26.88 11.57 -15.30
C ASN A 213 25.60 11.39 -16.12
N ALA A 214 25.71 10.88 -17.34
CA ALA A 214 24.57 10.60 -18.22
C ALA A 214 23.53 9.66 -17.57
N ARG A 215 23.93 8.79 -16.64
CA ARG A 215 23.04 7.92 -15.87
C ARG A 215 22.10 8.71 -14.95
N ILE A 216 22.50 9.88 -14.45
CA ILE A 216 21.62 10.71 -13.64
C ILE A 216 20.45 11.23 -14.49
N ALA A 217 20.71 11.62 -15.74
CA ALA A 217 19.65 12.01 -16.67
C ALA A 217 18.71 10.83 -17.03
N GLN A 218 19.25 9.61 -17.12
CA GLN A 218 18.41 8.41 -17.26
C GLN A 218 17.55 8.18 -16.03
N MET A 219 18.11 8.36 -14.84
CA MET A 219 17.37 8.26 -13.58
C MET A 219 16.23 9.29 -13.51
N ASP A 220 16.49 10.54 -13.89
CA ASP A 220 15.48 11.60 -13.97
C ASP A 220 14.36 11.24 -14.96
N THR A 221 14.70 10.64 -16.11
CA THR A 221 13.72 10.18 -17.09
C THR A 221 12.78 9.11 -16.50
N GLU A 222 13.32 8.15 -15.74
CA GLU A 222 12.48 7.12 -15.11
C GLU A 222 11.60 7.71 -14.00
N ILE A 223 12.11 8.66 -13.20
CA ILE A 223 11.33 9.40 -12.19
C ILE A 223 10.18 10.17 -12.85
N ASP A 224 10.45 10.90 -13.94
CA ASP A 224 9.46 11.70 -14.65
C ASP A 224 8.32 10.82 -15.21
N ARG A 225 8.64 9.64 -15.73
CA ARG A 225 7.64 8.67 -16.19
C ARG A 225 6.70 8.23 -15.07
N ILE A 226 7.26 7.93 -13.89
CA ILE A 226 6.45 7.56 -12.72
C ILE A 226 5.53 8.72 -12.34
N GLN A 227 6.06 9.94 -12.28
CA GLN A 227 5.27 11.13 -11.95
C GLN A 227 4.10 11.35 -12.91
N GLY A 228 4.32 11.25 -14.22
CA GLY A 228 3.25 11.42 -15.21
C GLY A 228 2.10 10.42 -15.03
N ARG A 229 2.40 9.17 -14.65
CA ARG A 229 1.38 8.16 -14.34
C ARG A 229 0.61 8.49 -13.06
N LEU A 230 1.30 8.95 -12.01
CA LEU A 230 0.67 9.40 -10.77
C LEU A 230 -0.28 10.59 -11.00
N ASP A 231 0.10 11.52 -11.88
CA ASP A 231 -0.73 12.67 -12.24
C ASP A 231 -1.96 12.27 -13.03
N THR A 232 -1.82 11.30 -13.94
CA THR A 232 -2.95 10.72 -14.68
C THR A 232 -3.97 10.08 -13.71
N MET A 233 -3.51 9.20 -12.83
CA MET A 233 -4.38 8.55 -11.83
C MET A 233 -5.05 9.57 -10.91
N GLN A 234 -4.33 10.62 -10.49
CA GLN A 234 -4.91 11.69 -9.67
C GLN A 234 -6.04 12.40 -10.42
N GLY A 235 -5.83 12.77 -11.69
CA GLY A 235 -6.83 13.45 -12.49
C GLY A 235 -8.11 12.63 -12.67
N GLU A 236 -8.00 11.30 -12.78
CA GLU A 236 -9.17 10.42 -12.86
C GLU A 236 -9.98 10.38 -11.57
N LEU A 237 -9.31 10.34 -10.41
CA LEU A 237 -9.96 10.39 -9.11
C LEU A 237 -10.64 11.75 -8.87
N ASP A 238 -10.01 12.83 -9.31
CA ASP A 238 -10.58 14.18 -9.22
C ASP A 238 -11.83 14.31 -10.10
N SER A 239 -11.78 13.79 -11.33
CA SER A 239 -12.94 13.72 -12.24
C SER A 239 -14.09 12.90 -11.63
N LEU A 240 -13.78 11.75 -11.05
CA LEU A 240 -14.76 10.89 -10.39
C LEU A 240 -15.45 11.61 -9.21
N THR A 241 -14.67 12.33 -8.41
CA THR A 241 -15.14 13.14 -7.28
C THR A 241 -16.03 14.29 -7.75
N ALA A 242 -15.63 15.02 -8.79
CA ALA A 242 -16.42 16.11 -9.38
C ALA A 242 -17.78 15.60 -9.88
N ARG A 243 -17.78 14.45 -10.57
CA ARG A 243 -19.01 13.82 -11.05
C ARG A 243 -19.95 13.44 -9.92
N ARG A 244 -19.43 12.84 -8.85
CA ARG A 244 -20.20 12.52 -7.63
C ARG A 244 -20.84 13.77 -7.01
N VAL A 245 -20.12 14.89 -6.94
CA VAL A 245 -20.65 16.15 -6.39
C VAL A 245 -21.84 16.65 -7.23
N SER A 246 -21.79 16.54 -8.56
CA SER A 246 -22.87 17.02 -9.44
C SER A 246 -24.24 16.32 -9.27
N ILE A 247 -24.29 15.16 -8.60
CA ILE A 247 -25.53 14.38 -8.44
C ILE A 247 -26.28 14.73 -7.15
N VAL A 248 -25.56 15.19 -6.11
CA VAL A 248 -26.13 15.44 -4.77
C VAL A 248 -25.78 16.80 -4.18
N GLY A 249 -24.97 17.60 -4.87
CA GLY A 249 -24.68 19.01 -4.55
C GLY A 249 -25.72 19.93 -5.16
#